data_AF-A0A8X6Q3Y1-F1
#
_entry.id   AF-A0A8X6Q3Y1-F1
#
_cell.length_a   1.000
_cell.length_b   1.000
_cell.length_c   1.000
_cell.angle_alpha   90.00
_cell.angle_beta   90.00
_cell.angle_gamma   90.00
#
_symmetry.space_group_name_H-M   'P 1'
#
loop_
_entity.id
_entity.type
_entity.pdbx_description
1 polymer ?
#
loop_
_entity_poly.entity_id
_entity_poly.type
_entity_poly.pdbx_seq_one_letter_code
_entity_poly.pdbx_strand_id
1 'polypeptide(L)'
;MSNYTEGILKELQDLLVLPLPINGVSSSLVTPDDQLYLYETAAILIVSSNFEPETKQAILKSLLLPVAEKFEMLLQKLTTTSDEYQRCEIAKCMNHAIAVTSRTSKAFSNQQTMKSNGCVEVYLQALQIFLGALNHPYEQTMLQSAVRQYLHRMVVCLESEVLPYFPLATKQLLKTSDLRSIQEFIPLINQIITKFKKEVVSFVQEIFMPFVTVIFNALSNPIDENDQPAQNERQLLQRSYFLFISVIVSNNITEVMSTQNMQNLEQVLLTVIQGAVNFPDPVAQKTCFSILKKMVDLWGGTNGLNGFVDFMYNNIVPACFMAPLKDTFDLNDAQTILALSESALCLKTVLDKRGAEFVTYLKSRYLPTLHISPDKIEEYCQALGSDSKAFKNYLKFFFQNAKT
;
A
#
# COMPACT_ATOMS: atom_id res chain seq x y z
N MET A 1 11.08 -7.43 42.99
CA MET A 1 10.42 -6.12 43.22
C MET A 1 8.93 -6.39 43.37
N SER A 2 8.32 -5.88 44.44
CA SER A 2 6.89 -6.01 44.75
C SER A 2 6.04 -5.69 43.53
N ASN A 3 5.06 -6.53 43.23
CA ASN A 3 4.28 -6.52 42.00
C ASN A 3 3.19 -5.44 42.05
N TYR A 4 3.59 -4.16 41.98
CA TYR A 4 2.66 -3.02 41.96
C TYR A 4 1.70 -3.08 40.76
N THR A 5 2.03 -3.87 39.73
CA THR A 5 1.22 -4.07 38.51
C THR A 5 -0.22 -4.45 38.82
N GLU A 6 -0.47 -5.45 39.68
CA GLU A 6 -1.84 -5.86 40.00
C GLU A 6 -2.62 -4.77 40.75
N GLY A 7 -1.97 -4.09 41.70
CA GLY A 7 -2.58 -2.99 42.44
C GLY A 7 -2.96 -1.83 41.51
N ILE A 8 -2.04 -1.42 40.64
CA ILE A 8 -2.29 -0.33 39.67
C ILE A 8 -3.40 -0.72 38.69
N LEU A 9 -3.39 -1.95 38.16
CA LEU A 9 -4.43 -2.41 37.23
C LEU A 9 -5.81 -2.44 37.89
N LYS A 10 -5.88 -2.78 39.19
CA LYS A 10 -7.13 -2.76 39.95
C LYS A 10 -7.67 -1.34 40.12
N GLU A 11 -6.82 -0.36 40.45
CA GLU A 11 -7.23 1.05 40.57
C GLU A 11 -7.60 1.67 39.21
N LEU A 12 -7.03 1.16 38.10
CA LEU A 12 -7.36 1.62 36.75
C LEU A 12 -8.68 1.04 36.22
N GLN A 13 -9.23 0.00 36.83
CA GLN A 13 -10.35 -0.79 36.27
C GLN A 13 -11.58 0.07 35.93
N ASP A 14 -11.93 1.01 36.82
CA ASP A 14 -13.09 1.89 36.63
C ASP A 14 -12.90 2.88 35.47
N LEU A 15 -11.66 3.25 35.15
CA LEU A 15 -11.31 4.16 34.07
C LEU A 15 -11.23 3.46 32.70
N LEU A 16 -11.12 2.13 32.70
CA LEU A 16 -11.01 1.31 31.50
C LEU A 16 -12.38 0.87 30.95
N VAL A 17 -13.47 1.14 31.68
CA VAL A 17 -14.83 0.82 31.21
C VAL A 17 -15.17 1.66 29.97
N LEU A 18 -15.48 1.00 28.87
CA LEU A 18 -15.90 1.70 27.66
C LEU A 18 -17.25 2.40 27.88
N PRO A 19 -17.45 3.65 27.40
CA PRO A 19 -18.73 4.35 27.53
C PRO A 19 -19.82 3.70 26.67
N LEU A 20 -21.02 3.49 27.19
CA LEU A 20 -22.18 3.11 26.38
C LEU A 20 -22.80 4.37 25.77
N PRO A 21 -23.20 4.37 24.49
CA PRO A 21 -23.99 5.45 23.92
C PRO A 21 -25.41 5.37 24.52
N ILE A 22 -25.63 6.09 25.62
CA ILE A 22 -26.97 6.31 26.20
C ILE A 22 -27.33 7.77 25.90
N ASN A 23 -28.26 7.98 24.96
CA ASN A 23 -28.83 9.30 24.64
C ASN A 23 -27.79 10.43 24.43
N GLY A 24 -26.65 10.13 23.81
CA GLY A 24 -25.62 11.13 23.46
C GLY A 24 -24.76 11.65 24.62
N VAL A 25 -24.94 11.13 25.85
CA VAL A 25 -24.12 11.50 27.01
C VAL A 25 -23.17 10.34 27.32
N SER A 26 -21.89 10.51 27.01
CA SER A 26 -20.86 9.57 27.44
C SER A 26 -20.68 9.70 28.96
N SER A 27 -21.10 8.70 29.72
CA SER A 27 -20.90 8.64 31.18
C SER A 27 -19.46 8.31 31.59
N SER A 28 -18.49 8.54 30.71
CA SER A 28 -17.08 8.24 30.96
C SER A 28 -16.45 9.36 31.80
N LEU A 29 -15.71 8.96 32.84
CA LEU A 29 -14.91 9.87 33.66
C LEU A 29 -13.70 10.45 32.88
N VAL A 30 -13.36 9.83 31.74
CA VAL A 30 -12.15 10.11 30.95
C VAL A 30 -12.52 10.30 29.48
N THR A 31 -11.81 11.19 28.78
CA THR A 31 -12.02 11.39 27.34
C THR A 31 -11.65 10.14 26.55
N PRO A 32 -12.24 9.89 25.35
CA PRO A 32 -11.86 8.74 24.54
C PRO A 32 -10.36 8.69 24.22
N ASP A 33 -9.75 9.83 23.92
CA ASP A 33 -8.31 9.90 23.61
C ASP A 33 -7.44 9.54 24.80
N ASP A 34 -7.76 10.07 25.99
CA ASP A 34 -7.05 9.73 27.23
C ASP A 34 -7.21 8.25 27.58
N GLN A 35 -8.39 7.67 27.32
CA GLN A 35 -8.64 6.25 27.54
C GLN A 35 -7.73 5.37 26.67
N LEU A 36 -7.37 5.78 25.44
CA LEU A 36 -6.38 5.06 24.63
C LEU A 36 -5.03 4.95 25.36
N TYR A 37 -4.56 6.03 25.98
CA TYR A 37 -3.30 6.04 26.73
C TYR A 37 -3.37 5.20 28.01
N LEU A 38 -4.54 5.13 28.67
CA LEU A 38 -4.74 4.25 29.82
C LEU A 38 -4.64 2.77 29.43
N TYR A 39 -5.28 2.37 28.32
CA TYR A 39 -5.15 1.00 27.80
C TYR A 39 -3.71 0.68 27.37
N GLU A 40 -3.01 1.63 26.73
CA GLU A 40 -1.60 1.48 26.39
C GLU A 40 -0.74 1.27 27.65
N THR A 41 -0.95 2.09 28.67
CA THR A 41 -0.24 2.02 29.95
C THR A 41 -0.49 0.69 30.66
N ALA A 42 -1.75 0.25 30.73
CA ALA A 42 -2.12 -1.04 31.30
C ALA A 42 -1.41 -2.20 30.58
N ALA A 43 -1.39 -2.18 29.24
CA ALA A 43 -0.68 -3.20 28.46
C ALA A 43 0.84 -3.15 28.69
N ILE A 44 1.45 -1.97 28.75
CA ILE A 44 2.89 -1.82 29.03
C ILE A 44 3.23 -2.38 30.42
N LEU A 45 2.40 -2.10 31.43
CA LEU A 45 2.57 -2.63 32.79
C LEU A 45 2.48 -4.16 32.83
N ILE A 46 1.54 -4.75 32.08
CA ILE A 46 1.41 -6.21 31.97
C ILE A 46 2.63 -6.81 31.29
N VAL A 47 3.04 -6.28 30.13
CA VAL A 47 4.15 -6.83 29.34
C VAL A 47 5.49 -6.68 30.05
N SER A 48 5.71 -5.55 30.74
CA SER A 48 6.95 -5.24 31.45
C SER A 48 7.03 -5.87 32.84
N SER A 49 5.98 -6.52 33.31
CA SER A 49 5.98 -7.23 34.59
C SER A 49 6.88 -8.47 34.56
N ASN A 50 7.26 -8.94 35.75
CA ASN A 50 8.00 -10.19 35.93
C ASN A 50 7.08 -11.43 36.01
N PHE A 51 5.85 -11.31 35.50
CA PHE A 51 4.91 -12.43 35.45
C PHE A 51 5.32 -13.45 34.38
N GLU A 52 4.95 -14.72 34.60
CA GLU A 52 5.06 -15.77 33.59
C GLU A 52 4.12 -15.47 32.39
N PRO A 53 4.47 -15.94 31.17
CA PRO A 53 3.69 -15.67 29.96
C PRO A 53 2.19 -15.99 30.09
N GLU A 54 1.84 -17.09 30.74
CA GLU A 54 0.45 -17.52 30.93
C GLU A 54 -0.33 -16.53 31.81
N THR A 55 0.31 -15.99 32.84
CA THR A 55 -0.28 -14.97 33.71
C THR A 55 -0.44 -13.65 32.95
N LYS A 56 0.56 -13.24 32.15
CA LYS A 56 0.45 -12.05 31.30
C LYS A 56 -0.68 -12.18 30.29
N GLN A 57 -0.80 -13.34 29.65
CA GLN A 57 -1.89 -13.65 28.73
C GLN A 57 -3.25 -13.58 29.45
N ALA A 58 -3.38 -14.19 30.63
CA ALA A 58 -4.62 -14.18 31.40
C ALA A 58 -5.06 -12.76 31.81
N ILE A 59 -4.13 -11.93 32.29
CA ILE A 59 -4.42 -10.55 32.67
C ILE A 59 -4.78 -9.71 31.44
N LEU A 60 -4.03 -9.83 30.35
CA LEU A 60 -4.32 -9.11 29.11
C LEU A 60 -5.67 -9.54 28.52
N LYS A 61 -6.00 -10.83 28.59
CA LYS A 61 -7.31 -11.35 28.20
C LYS A 61 -8.42 -10.78 29.08
N SER A 62 -8.22 -10.70 30.40
CA SER A 62 -9.18 -10.07 31.32
C SER A 62 -9.38 -8.59 31.03
N LEU A 63 -8.36 -7.89 30.51
CA LEU A 63 -8.44 -6.49 30.11
C LEU A 63 -9.26 -6.31 28.82
N LEU A 64 -9.07 -7.20 27.83
CA LEU A 64 -9.66 -7.05 26.49
C LEU A 64 -10.98 -7.81 26.29
N LEU A 65 -11.28 -8.82 27.11
CA LEU A 65 -12.53 -9.57 27.02
C LEU A 65 -13.78 -8.68 27.18
N PRO A 66 -13.86 -7.76 28.16
CA PRO A 66 -15.01 -6.86 28.27
C PRO A 66 -15.17 -5.94 27.06
N VAL A 67 -14.06 -5.57 26.41
CA VAL A 67 -14.06 -4.77 25.17
C VAL A 67 -14.66 -5.58 24.02
N ALA A 68 -14.25 -6.84 23.89
CA ALA A 68 -14.74 -7.75 22.86
C ALA A 68 -16.23 -8.09 23.03
N GLU A 69 -16.67 -8.46 24.23
CA GLU A 69 -18.08 -8.75 24.53
C GLU A 69 -18.97 -7.53 24.26
N LYS A 70 -18.48 -6.34 24.62
CA LYS A 70 -19.19 -5.10 24.33
C LYS A 70 -19.27 -4.81 22.84
N PHE A 71 -18.21 -5.07 22.08
CA PHE A 71 -18.21 -4.91 20.64
C PHE A 71 -19.27 -5.82 19.98
N GLU A 72 -19.35 -7.09 20.37
CA GLU A 72 -20.35 -8.03 19.86
C GLU A 72 -21.79 -7.59 20.19
N MET A 73 -22.03 -7.13 21.42
CA MET A 73 -23.31 -6.56 21.82
C MET A 73 -23.69 -5.35 20.98
N LEU A 74 -22.74 -4.43 20.74
CA LEU A 74 -22.96 -3.24 19.91
C LEU A 74 -23.20 -3.60 18.45
N LEU A 75 -22.52 -4.62 17.93
CA LEU A 75 -22.71 -5.12 16.58
C LEU A 75 -24.13 -5.66 16.35
N GLN A 76 -24.65 -6.41 17.32
CA GLN A 76 -26.05 -6.87 17.32
C GLN A 76 -27.01 -5.67 17.37
N LYS A 77 -26.77 -4.72 18.28
CA LYS A 77 -27.60 -3.52 18.45
C LYS A 77 -27.60 -2.61 17.20
N LEU A 78 -26.47 -2.49 16.51
CA LEU A 78 -26.36 -1.71 15.27
C LEU A 78 -27.34 -2.19 14.20
N THR A 79 -27.60 -3.51 14.17
CA THR A 79 -28.51 -4.13 13.18
C THR A 79 -29.99 -3.87 13.51
N THR A 80 -30.33 -3.74 14.79
CA THR A 80 -31.72 -3.51 15.24
C THR A 80 -32.08 -2.04 15.40
N THR A 81 -31.11 -1.13 15.35
CA THR A 81 -31.31 0.29 15.60
C THR A 81 -31.75 1.00 14.32
N SER A 82 -32.96 1.54 14.31
CA SER A 82 -33.50 2.27 13.15
C SER A 82 -32.95 3.70 13.05
N ASP A 83 -32.67 4.36 14.17
CA ASP A 83 -32.22 5.75 14.21
C ASP A 83 -30.78 5.90 13.70
N GLU A 84 -30.56 6.80 12.73
CA GLU A 84 -29.25 7.01 12.10
C GLU A 84 -28.23 7.62 13.06
N TYR A 85 -28.67 8.58 13.89
CA TYR A 85 -27.79 9.22 14.87
C TYR A 85 -27.29 8.19 15.90
N GLN A 86 -28.20 7.35 16.43
CA GLN A 86 -27.82 6.27 17.32
C GLN A 86 -26.92 5.21 16.64
N ARG A 87 -27.15 4.88 15.36
CA ARG A 87 -26.26 3.99 14.60
C ARG A 87 -24.84 4.57 14.51
N CYS A 88 -24.71 5.85 14.21
CA CYS A 88 -23.43 6.56 14.18
C CYS A 88 -22.72 6.53 15.55
N GLU A 89 -23.43 6.80 16.64
CA GLU A 89 -22.87 6.73 18.00
C GLU A 89 -22.44 5.31 18.41
N ILE A 90 -23.21 4.29 18.00
CA ILE A 90 -22.82 2.87 18.17
C ILE A 90 -21.54 2.57 17.40
N ALA A 91 -21.45 2.98 16.14
CA ALA A 91 -20.26 2.77 15.31
C ALA A 91 -19.03 3.49 15.87
N LYS A 92 -19.18 4.71 16.42
CA LYS A 92 -18.09 5.40 17.15
C LYS A 92 -17.60 4.60 18.35
N CYS A 93 -18.51 4.03 19.13
CA CYS A 93 -18.16 3.19 20.28
C CYS A 93 -17.43 1.91 19.84
N MET A 94 -17.89 1.26 18.76
CA MET A 94 -17.23 0.11 18.16
C MET A 94 -15.83 0.45 17.63
N ASN A 95 -15.67 1.59 16.96
CA ASN A 95 -14.38 2.09 16.53
C ASN A 95 -13.43 2.32 17.70
N HIS A 96 -13.93 2.88 18.80
CA HIS A 96 -13.14 3.09 20.01
C HIS A 96 -12.70 1.75 20.63
N ALA A 97 -13.58 0.73 20.66
CA ALA A 97 -13.23 -0.62 21.10
C ALA A 97 -12.09 -1.26 20.27
N ILE A 98 -12.13 -1.10 18.94
CA ILE A 98 -11.04 -1.52 18.06
C ILE A 98 -9.77 -0.71 18.37
N ALA A 99 -9.89 0.61 18.55
CA ALA A 99 -8.77 1.50 18.78
C ALA A 99 -8.04 1.21 20.10
N VAL A 100 -8.75 1.03 21.22
CA VAL A 100 -8.12 0.67 22.51
C VAL A 100 -7.40 -0.67 22.40
N THR A 101 -8.00 -1.66 21.74
CA THR A 101 -7.41 -2.98 21.52
C THR A 101 -6.15 -2.87 20.65
N SER A 102 -6.22 -2.10 19.55
CA SER A 102 -5.06 -1.77 18.71
C SER A 102 -3.95 -1.12 19.53
N ARG A 103 -4.30 -0.18 20.41
CA ARG A 103 -3.35 0.59 21.21
C ARG A 103 -2.59 -0.29 22.20
N THR A 104 -3.24 -1.26 22.84
CA THR A 104 -2.55 -2.21 23.73
C THR A 104 -1.41 -2.95 23.04
N SER A 105 -1.51 -3.20 21.73
CA SER A 105 -0.46 -3.89 20.98
C SER A 105 0.85 -3.08 20.86
N LYS A 106 0.84 -1.78 21.21
CA LYS A 106 2.06 -0.96 21.27
C LYS A 106 3.00 -1.35 22.40
N ALA A 107 2.50 -2.07 23.41
CA ALA A 107 3.34 -2.69 24.43
C ALA A 107 4.32 -3.72 23.84
N PHE A 108 4.07 -4.22 22.62
CA PHE A 108 4.92 -5.15 21.91
C PHE A 108 5.64 -4.46 20.76
N SER A 109 6.95 -4.68 20.64
CA SER A 109 7.75 -4.12 19.55
C SER A 109 7.59 -4.91 18.24
N ASN A 110 7.33 -6.21 18.32
CA ASN A 110 7.27 -7.15 17.19
C ASN A 110 6.61 -8.49 17.60
N GLN A 111 6.54 -9.45 16.68
CA GLN A 111 5.99 -10.79 16.94
C GLN A 111 6.73 -11.57 18.02
N GLN A 112 8.05 -11.45 18.09
CA GLN A 112 8.84 -12.20 19.07
C GLN A 112 8.46 -11.81 20.50
N THR A 113 8.29 -10.52 20.78
CA THR A 113 7.84 -10.05 22.10
C THR A 113 6.41 -10.47 22.39
N MET A 114 5.54 -10.54 21.38
CA MET A 114 4.17 -11.02 21.59
C MET A 114 4.12 -12.53 21.88
N LYS A 115 4.92 -13.34 21.16
CA LYS A 115 5.06 -14.78 21.36
C LYS A 115 5.66 -15.11 22.72
N SER A 116 6.74 -14.43 23.11
CA SER A 116 7.41 -14.66 24.39
C SER A 116 6.55 -14.32 25.61
N ASN A 117 5.55 -13.47 25.45
CA ASN A 117 4.59 -13.10 26.50
C ASN A 117 3.26 -13.86 26.40
N GLY A 118 3.12 -14.82 25.47
CA GLY A 118 1.91 -15.63 25.32
C GLY A 118 0.68 -14.88 24.78
N CYS A 119 0.84 -13.66 24.26
CA CYS A 119 -0.30 -12.77 23.99
C CYS A 119 -0.87 -12.87 22.55
N VAL A 120 -0.31 -13.71 21.68
CA VAL A 120 -0.70 -13.82 20.27
C VAL A 120 -2.19 -14.16 20.12
N GLU A 121 -2.66 -15.17 20.85
CA GLU A 121 -4.03 -15.67 20.74
C GLU A 121 -5.08 -14.61 21.11
N VAL A 122 -4.77 -13.73 22.07
CA VAL A 122 -5.68 -12.66 22.52
C VAL A 122 -6.00 -11.71 21.37
N TYR A 123 -5.00 -11.35 20.57
CA TYR A 123 -5.19 -10.48 19.41
C TYR A 123 -5.82 -11.20 18.21
N LEU A 124 -5.56 -12.49 18.03
CA LEU A 124 -6.24 -13.28 16.99
C LEU A 124 -7.74 -13.45 17.27
N GLN A 125 -8.11 -13.69 18.53
CA GLN A 125 -9.51 -13.74 18.97
C GLN A 125 -10.20 -12.39 18.76
N ALA A 126 -9.55 -11.29 19.16
CA ALA A 126 -10.08 -9.94 18.91
C ALA A 126 -10.21 -9.63 17.41
N LEU A 127 -9.24 -10.04 16.59
CA LEU A 127 -9.29 -9.89 15.13
C LEU A 127 -10.51 -10.60 14.54
N GLN A 128 -10.77 -11.85 14.94
CA GLN A 128 -11.94 -12.61 14.47
C GLN A 128 -13.25 -11.88 14.75
N ILE A 129 -13.38 -11.31 15.95
CA ILE A 129 -14.56 -10.56 16.37
C ILE A 129 -14.70 -9.27 15.54
N PHE A 130 -13.62 -8.51 15.37
CA PHE A 130 -13.65 -7.24 14.63
C PHE A 130 -13.91 -7.42 13.14
N LEU A 131 -13.46 -8.52 12.54
CA LEU A 131 -13.79 -8.85 11.14
C LEU A 131 -15.29 -9.06 10.94
N GLY A 132 -16.05 -9.42 11.98
CA GLY A 132 -17.51 -9.50 11.94
C GLY A 132 -18.17 -8.20 11.49
N ALA A 133 -17.59 -7.03 11.82
CA ALA A 133 -18.14 -5.74 11.44
C ALA A 133 -18.08 -5.43 9.94
N LEU A 134 -17.17 -6.08 9.19
CA LEU A 134 -17.01 -5.83 7.75
C LEU A 134 -18.22 -6.28 6.91
N ASN A 135 -19.07 -7.16 7.45
CA ASN A 135 -20.22 -7.71 6.73
C ASN A 135 -21.51 -6.89 6.90
N HIS A 136 -21.52 -5.89 7.78
CA HIS A 136 -22.74 -5.14 8.08
C HIS A 136 -23.01 -4.02 7.06
N PRO A 137 -24.27 -3.71 6.74
CA PRO A 137 -24.63 -2.69 5.76
C PRO A 137 -24.53 -1.25 6.28
N TYR A 138 -24.48 -1.05 7.60
CA TYR A 138 -24.52 0.28 8.22
C TYR A 138 -23.12 0.77 8.62
N GLU A 139 -22.89 2.08 8.52
CA GLU A 139 -21.65 2.75 8.96
C GLU A 139 -20.36 2.10 8.39
N GLN A 140 -20.46 1.53 7.19
CA GLN A 140 -19.39 0.71 6.59
C GLN A 140 -18.06 1.44 6.52
N THR A 141 -18.03 2.67 6.01
CA THR A 141 -16.78 3.44 5.86
C THR A 141 -16.07 3.63 7.20
N MET A 142 -16.81 3.95 8.27
CA MET A 142 -16.27 4.17 9.60
C MET A 142 -15.69 2.87 10.19
N LEU A 143 -16.44 1.77 10.12
CA LEU A 143 -16.03 0.47 10.67
C LEU A 143 -14.89 -0.16 9.87
N GLN A 144 -14.93 -0.08 8.54
CA GLN A 144 -13.88 -0.58 7.67
C GLN A 144 -12.56 0.15 7.90
N SER A 145 -12.59 1.47 8.07
CA SER A 145 -11.38 2.24 8.38
C SER A 145 -10.76 1.78 9.71
N ALA A 146 -11.57 1.57 10.75
CA ALA A 146 -11.07 1.08 12.04
C ALA A 146 -10.48 -0.35 11.95
N VAL A 147 -11.18 -1.28 11.29
CA VAL A 147 -10.67 -2.64 11.07
C VAL A 147 -9.38 -2.62 10.25
N ARG A 148 -9.29 -1.76 9.23
CA ARG A 148 -8.09 -1.59 8.41
C ARG A 148 -6.90 -1.07 9.23
N GLN A 149 -7.12 -0.07 10.09
CA GLN A 149 -6.09 0.44 11.00
C GLN A 149 -5.62 -0.64 11.99
N TYR A 150 -6.53 -1.48 12.48
CA TYR A 150 -6.18 -2.63 13.31
C TYR A 150 -5.35 -3.66 12.54
N LEU A 151 -5.74 -4.01 11.31
CA LEU A 151 -5.00 -4.93 10.44
C LEU A 151 -3.56 -4.45 10.17
N HIS A 152 -3.36 -3.15 9.92
CA HIS A 152 -2.03 -2.56 9.76
C HIS A 152 -1.12 -2.87 10.97
N ARG A 153 -1.68 -2.80 12.18
CA ARG A 153 -0.95 -3.10 13.41
C ARG A 153 -0.73 -4.60 13.58
N MET A 154 -1.73 -5.42 13.23
CA MET A 154 -1.61 -6.89 13.29
C MET A 154 -0.58 -7.44 12.30
N VAL A 155 -0.41 -6.82 11.12
CA VAL A 155 0.70 -7.16 10.19
C VAL A 155 2.07 -7.01 10.87
N VAL A 156 2.23 -6.00 11.74
CA VAL A 156 3.49 -5.73 12.47
C VAL A 156 3.69 -6.68 13.64
N CYS A 157 2.62 -6.92 14.42
CA CYS A 157 2.72 -7.62 15.70
C CYS A 157 2.49 -9.13 15.62
N LEU A 158 1.65 -9.61 14.69
CA LEU A 158 1.31 -11.03 14.57
C LEU A 158 2.04 -11.73 13.44
N GLU A 159 2.55 -10.98 12.46
CA GLU A 159 3.27 -11.49 11.29
C GLU A 159 2.58 -12.70 10.64
N SER A 160 3.22 -13.86 10.52
CA SER A 160 2.67 -15.02 9.81
C SER A 160 1.32 -15.50 10.36
N GLU A 161 1.05 -15.28 11.65
CA GLU A 161 -0.18 -15.74 12.31
C GLU A 161 -1.44 -15.01 11.80
N VAL A 162 -1.29 -13.80 11.24
CA VAL A 162 -2.44 -13.02 10.70
C VAL A 162 -2.78 -13.40 9.25
N LEU A 163 -1.90 -14.11 8.55
CA LEU A 163 -2.09 -14.45 7.13
C LEU A 163 -3.43 -15.14 6.80
N PRO A 164 -3.93 -16.11 7.59
CA PRO A 164 -5.20 -16.79 7.30
C PRO A 164 -6.42 -15.86 7.26
N TYR A 165 -6.33 -14.66 7.85
CA TYR A 165 -7.44 -13.73 7.98
C TYR A 165 -7.52 -12.71 6.83
N PHE A 166 -6.43 -12.51 6.07
CA PHE A 166 -6.40 -11.51 5.00
C PHE A 166 -7.33 -11.80 3.82
N PRO A 167 -7.50 -13.05 3.33
CA PRO A 167 -8.41 -13.33 2.23
C PRO A 167 -9.85 -12.88 2.54
N LEU A 168 -10.34 -13.21 3.74
CA LEU A 168 -11.66 -12.80 4.20
C LEU A 168 -11.77 -11.27 4.33
N ALA A 169 -10.82 -10.64 5.03
CA ALA A 169 -10.82 -9.19 5.25
C ALA A 169 -10.80 -8.42 3.94
N THR A 170 -9.91 -8.79 3.02
CA THR A 170 -9.71 -8.12 1.73
C THR A 170 -10.92 -8.26 0.83
N LYS A 171 -11.53 -9.44 0.76
CA LYS A 171 -12.74 -9.65 -0.03
C LYS A 171 -13.88 -8.72 0.41
N GLN A 172 -14.00 -8.41 1.70
CA GLN A 172 -15.01 -7.49 2.19
C GLN A 172 -14.61 -6.03 2.00
N LEU A 173 -13.35 -5.67 2.27
CA LEU A 173 -12.84 -4.31 2.08
C LEU A 173 -12.86 -3.87 0.60
N LEU A 174 -12.73 -4.80 -0.35
CA LEU A 174 -12.81 -4.52 -1.79
C LEU A 174 -14.24 -4.36 -2.33
N LYS A 175 -15.27 -4.82 -1.62
CA LYS A 175 -16.66 -4.65 -2.07
C LYS A 175 -17.11 -3.20 -2.03
N THR A 176 -16.52 -2.40 -1.16
CA THR A 176 -16.92 -1.00 -0.96
C THR A 176 -16.24 -0.13 -2.00
N SER A 177 -17.04 0.49 -2.87
CA SER A 177 -16.61 1.12 -4.12
C SER A 177 -16.29 2.61 -4.00
N ASP A 178 -16.16 3.16 -2.78
CA ASP A 178 -15.83 4.58 -2.62
C ASP A 178 -14.32 4.83 -2.75
N LEU A 179 -13.97 5.99 -3.33
CA LEU A 179 -12.60 6.39 -3.63
C LEU A 179 -11.69 6.37 -2.39
N ARG A 180 -12.20 6.83 -1.25
CA ARG A 180 -11.45 6.95 0.01
C ARG A 180 -11.10 5.57 0.55
N SER A 181 -12.05 4.64 0.54
CA SER A 181 -11.82 3.26 0.96
C SER A 181 -10.73 2.58 0.15
N ILE A 182 -10.70 2.79 -1.17
CA ILE A 182 -9.66 2.26 -2.06
C ILE A 182 -8.30 2.87 -1.72
N GLN A 183 -8.22 4.20 -1.57
CA GLN A 183 -6.98 4.91 -1.25
C GLN A 183 -6.40 4.46 0.09
N GLU A 184 -7.24 4.24 1.11
CA GLU A 184 -6.80 3.72 2.40
C GLU A 184 -6.39 2.25 2.33
N PHE A 185 -6.99 1.45 1.44
CA PHE A 185 -6.71 0.03 1.31
C PHE A 185 -5.37 -0.29 0.62
N ILE A 186 -4.96 0.52 -0.37
CA ILE A 186 -3.68 0.34 -1.09
C ILE A 186 -2.48 0.25 -0.13
N PRO A 187 -2.30 1.16 0.86
CA PRO A 187 -1.25 1.06 1.86
C PRO A 187 -1.23 -0.27 2.62
N LEU A 188 -2.39 -0.84 2.96
CA LEU A 188 -2.46 -2.12 3.68
C LEU A 188 -1.95 -3.26 2.83
N ILE A 189 -2.40 -3.36 1.57
CA ILE A 189 -1.90 -4.37 0.63
C ILE A 189 -0.39 -4.21 0.39
N ASN A 190 0.10 -2.97 0.26
CA ASN A 190 1.53 -2.71 0.10
C ASN A 190 2.34 -3.17 1.31
N GLN A 191 1.82 -2.96 2.53
CA GLN A 191 2.44 -3.43 3.76
C GLN A 191 2.48 -4.96 3.81
N ILE A 192 1.38 -5.63 3.46
CA ILE A 192 1.28 -7.10 3.40
C ILE A 192 2.30 -7.67 2.41
N ILE A 193 2.37 -7.14 1.19
CA ILE A 193 3.36 -7.57 0.18
C ILE A 193 4.79 -7.39 0.68
N THR A 194 5.09 -6.22 1.25
CA THR A 194 6.46 -5.92 1.72
C THR A 194 6.87 -6.79 2.89
N LYS A 195 5.93 -7.09 3.80
CA LYS A 195 6.19 -7.89 5.00
C LYS A 195 6.33 -9.37 4.68
N PHE A 196 5.45 -9.93 3.86
CA PHE A 196 5.33 -11.39 3.66
C PHE A 196 5.85 -11.90 2.31
N LYS A 197 6.04 -11.01 1.33
CA LYS A 197 6.67 -11.31 0.04
C LYS A 197 6.08 -12.55 -0.64
N LYS A 198 6.86 -13.62 -0.76
CA LYS A 198 6.47 -14.85 -1.49
C LYS A 198 5.31 -15.59 -0.83
N GLU A 199 5.12 -15.47 0.48
CA GLU A 199 4.06 -16.16 1.22
C GLU A 199 2.65 -15.69 0.81
N VAL A 200 2.54 -14.45 0.31
CA VAL A 200 1.25 -13.85 -0.09
C VAL A 200 1.00 -13.88 -1.60
N VAL A 201 1.90 -14.47 -2.40
CA VAL A 201 1.76 -14.46 -3.88
C VAL A 201 0.41 -15.03 -4.32
N SER A 202 0.03 -16.21 -3.84
CA SER A 202 -1.23 -16.86 -4.23
C SER A 202 -2.45 -16.00 -3.89
N PHE A 203 -2.44 -15.39 -2.70
CA PHE A 203 -3.51 -14.50 -2.25
C PHE A 203 -3.56 -13.21 -3.08
N VAL A 204 -2.42 -12.54 -3.29
CA VAL A 204 -2.36 -11.29 -4.06
C VAL A 204 -2.73 -11.54 -5.52
N GLN A 205 -2.34 -12.69 -6.08
CA GLN A 205 -2.70 -13.11 -7.43
C GLN A 205 -4.22 -13.23 -7.64
N GLU A 206 -4.95 -13.77 -6.66
CA GLU A 206 -6.41 -13.90 -6.71
C GLU A 206 -7.10 -12.53 -6.76
N ILE A 207 -6.60 -11.57 -5.98
CA ILE A 207 -7.22 -10.24 -5.86
C ILE A 207 -6.67 -9.21 -6.86
N PHE A 208 -5.56 -9.50 -7.55
CA PHE A 208 -4.80 -8.52 -8.34
C PHE A 208 -5.68 -7.81 -9.38
N MET A 209 -6.28 -8.56 -10.31
CA MET A 209 -7.12 -7.96 -11.35
C MET A 209 -8.43 -7.37 -10.82
N PRO A 210 -9.17 -8.02 -9.90
CA PRO A 210 -10.30 -7.38 -9.24
C PRO A 210 -9.94 -6.02 -8.64
N PHE A 211 -8.78 -5.91 -7.99
CA PHE A 211 -8.33 -4.67 -7.38
C PHE A 211 -7.94 -3.60 -8.41
N VAL A 212 -7.20 -3.99 -9.45
CA VAL A 212 -6.84 -3.11 -10.58
C VAL A 212 -8.11 -2.56 -11.25
N THR A 213 -9.13 -3.39 -11.47
CA THR A 213 -10.41 -2.97 -12.06
C THR A 213 -11.15 -1.97 -11.17
N VAL A 214 -11.20 -2.20 -9.85
CA VAL A 214 -11.82 -1.28 -8.89
C VAL A 214 -11.12 0.09 -8.91
N ILE A 215 -9.78 0.11 -8.93
CA ILE A 215 -9.00 1.35 -9.03
C ILE A 215 -9.30 2.08 -10.35
N PHE A 216 -9.31 1.37 -11.49
CA PHE A 216 -9.58 2.02 -12.78
C PHE A 216 -11.00 2.54 -12.89
N ASN A 217 -11.99 1.82 -12.38
CA ASN A 217 -13.36 2.32 -12.33
C ASN A 217 -13.44 3.62 -11.51
N ALA A 218 -12.75 3.70 -10.38
CA ALA A 218 -12.68 4.94 -9.59
C ALA A 218 -11.97 6.08 -10.34
N LEU A 219 -10.92 5.77 -11.13
CA LEU A 219 -10.20 6.75 -11.94
C LEU A 219 -10.94 7.17 -13.22
N SER A 220 -11.90 6.38 -13.68
CA SER A 220 -12.72 6.68 -14.87
C SER A 220 -13.91 7.59 -14.56
N ASN A 221 -14.23 7.81 -13.29
CA ASN A 221 -15.29 8.73 -12.90
C ASN A 221 -14.97 10.15 -13.39
N PRO A 222 -15.92 10.84 -14.05
CA PRO A 222 -15.72 12.20 -14.52
C PRO A 222 -15.56 13.14 -13.31
N ILE A 223 -14.62 14.07 -13.43
CA ILE A 223 -14.35 15.10 -12.43
C ILE A 223 -14.52 16.46 -13.10
N ASP A 224 -15.13 17.41 -12.39
CA ASP A 224 -15.20 18.80 -12.83
C ASP A 224 -13.78 19.39 -12.91
N GLU A 225 -13.44 20.01 -14.04
CA GLU A 225 -12.14 20.66 -14.24
C GLU A 225 -11.90 21.82 -13.27
N ASN A 226 -12.95 22.33 -12.61
CA ASN A 226 -12.84 23.36 -11.57
C ASN A 226 -12.74 22.79 -10.15
N ASP A 227 -12.98 21.48 -9.95
CA ASP A 227 -12.89 20.83 -8.64
C ASP A 227 -11.44 20.39 -8.36
N GLN A 228 -10.65 21.35 -7.88
CA GLN A 228 -9.25 21.12 -7.52
C GLN A 228 -9.06 20.03 -6.46
N PRO A 229 -9.88 19.94 -5.38
CA PRO A 229 -9.85 18.82 -4.44
C PRO A 229 -10.00 17.46 -5.11
N ALA A 230 -11.01 17.27 -5.97
CA ALA A 230 -11.25 16.00 -6.64
C ALA A 230 -10.11 15.63 -7.61
N GLN A 231 -9.52 16.61 -8.31
CA GLN A 231 -8.33 16.39 -9.14
C GLN A 231 -7.14 15.89 -8.33
N ASN A 232 -6.90 16.50 -7.17
CA ASN A 232 -5.81 16.11 -6.27
C ASN A 232 -6.03 14.67 -5.74
N GLU A 233 -7.26 14.32 -5.37
CA GLU A 233 -7.59 12.96 -4.94
C GLU A 233 -7.38 11.93 -6.06
N ARG A 234 -7.75 12.26 -7.31
CA ARG A 234 -7.51 11.40 -8.47
C ARG A 234 -6.00 11.20 -8.72
N GLN A 235 -5.22 12.27 -8.68
CA GLN A 235 -3.76 12.19 -8.82
C GLN A 235 -3.13 11.35 -7.70
N LEU A 236 -3.62 11.47 -6.46
CA LEU A 236 -3.15 10.66 -5.34
C LEU A 236 -3.48 9.16 -5.53
N LEU A 237 -4.67 8.84 -6.04
CA LEU A 237 -5.04 7.46 -6.36
C LEU A 237 -4.14 6.89 -7.47
N GLN A 238 -3.85 7.67 -8.51
CA GLN A 238 -2.93 7.25 -9.59
C GLN A 238 -1.52 6.99 -9.07
N ARG A 239 -0.98 7.87 -8.23
CA ARG A 239 0.32 7.64 -7.54
C ARG A 239 0.29 6.35 -6.73
N SER A 240 -0.79 6.12 -5.99
CA SER A 240 -0.98 4.94 -5.14
C SER A 240 -1.05 3.65 -5.98
N TYR A 241 -1.70 3.70 -7.14
CA TYR A 241 -1.72 2.60 -8.10
C TYR A 241 -0.31 2.24 -8.59
N PHE A 242 0.47 3.23 -9.05
CA PHE A 242 1.85 2.95 -9.48
C PHE A 242 2.72 2.47 -8.32
N LEU A 243 2.51 2.99 -7.11
CA LEU A 243 3.20 2.48 -5.93
C LEU A 243 2.87 1.01 -5.66
N PHE A 244 1.60 0.60 -5.82
CA PHE A 244 1.20 -0.80 -5.69
C PHE A 244 1.93 -1.71 -6.69
N ILE A 245 1.96 -1.34 -7.98
CA ILE A 245 2.72 -2.08 -8.99
C ILE A 245 4.22 -2.09 -8.67
N SER A 246 4.77 -0.95 -8.24
CA SER A 246 6.16 -0.80 -7.81
C SER A 246 6.52 -1.73 -6.64
N VAL A 247 5.63 -1.87 -5.67
CA VAL A 247 5.81 -2.76 -4.51
C VAL A 247 5.85 -4.23 -4.94
N ILE A 248 5.01 -4.65 -5.89
CA ILE A 248 5.03 -6.01 -6.46
C ILE A 248 6.39 -6.30 -7.12
N VAL A 249 6.84 -5.44 -8.04
CA VAL A 249 8.09 -5.67 -8.79
C VAL A 249 9.32 -5.54 -7.89
N SER A 250 9.33 -4.60 -6.94
CA SER A 250 10.47 -4.34 -6.06
C SER A 250 10.67 -5.44 -5.01
N ASN A 251 9.58 -6.09 -4.57
CA ASN A 251 9.65 -7.26 -3.69
C ASN A 251 9.87 -8.59 -4.44
N ASN A 252 10.09 -8.53 -5.77
CA ASN A 252 10.30 -9.67 -6.66
C ASN A 252 9.16 -10.71 -6.59
N ILE A 253 7.91 -10.28 -6.42
CA ILE A 253 6.73 -11.16 -6.46
C ILE A 253 5.97 -11.03 -7.78
N THR A 254 6.71 -10.90 -8.89
CA THR A 254 6.16 -10.60 -10.21
C THR A 254 5.29 -11.73 -10.78
N GLU A 255 5.34 -12.92 -10.18
CA GLU A 255 4.41 -14.01 -10.49
C GLU A 255 2.96 -13.55 -10.41
N VAL A 256 2.61 -12.67 -9.47
CA VAL A 256 1.28 -12.07 -9.34
C VAL A 256 0.77 -11.48 -10.66
N MET A 257 1.68 -10.86 -11.43
CA MET A 257 1.38 -10.25 -12.72
C MET A 257 1.52 -11.23 -13.87
N SER A 258 2.60 -12.02 -13.91
CA SER A 258 2.91 -12.89 -15.05
C SER A 258 2.00 -14.11 -15.18
N THR A 259 1.31 -14.50 -14.11
CA THR A 259 0.31 -15.59 -14.14
C THR A 259 -1.07 -15.12 -14.60
N GLN A 260 -1.28 -13.81 -14.75
CA GLN A 260 -2.51 -13.30 -15.33
C GLN A 260 -2.57 -13.64 -16.82
N ASN A 261 -3.76 -13.59 -17.41
CA ASN A 261 -3.86 -13.73 -18.86
C ASN A 261 -3.06 -12.62 -19.58
N MET A 262 -2.62 -12.89 -20.81
CA MET A 262 -1.73 -12.00 -21.56
C MET A 262 -2.34 -10.60 -21.78
N GLN A 263 -3.65 -10.52 -22.02
CA GLN A 263 -4.37 -9.25 -22.22
C GLN A 263 -4.35 -8.37 -20.97
N ASN A 264 -4.61 -8.96 -19.80
CA ASN A 264 -4.60 -8.26 -18.52
C ASN A 264 -3.20 -7.75 -18.17
N LEU A 265 -2.17 -8.59 -18.40
CA LEU A 265 -0.80 -8.18 -18.18
C LEU A 265 -0.43 -7.02 -19.11
N GLU A 266 -0.70 -7.13 -20.40
CA GLU A 266 -0.44 -6.08 -21.38
C GLU A 266 -1.15 -4.78 -21.02
N GLN A 267 -2.42 -4.84 -20.62
CA GLN A 267 -3.18 -3.68 -20.17
C GLN A 267 -2.49 -3.00 -18.97
N VAL A 268 -2.08 -3.76 -17.96
CA VAL A 268 -1.35 -3.21 -16.80
C VAL A 268 -0.03 -2.58 -17.24
N LEU A 269 0.75 -3.25 -18.09
CA LEU A 269 2.02 -2.72 -18.58
C LEU A 269 1.83 -1.41 -19.36
N LEU A 270 0.81 -1.33 -20.21
CA LEU A 270 0.46 -0.12 -20.95
C LEU A 270 0.07 1.03 -20.01
N THR A 271 -0.58 0.76 -18.88
CA THR A 271 -0.90 1.82 -17.92
C THR A 271 0.37 2.41 -17.28
N VAL A 272 1.41 1.61 -17.06
CA VAL A 272 2.71 2.09 -16.57
C VAL A 272 3.41 2.94 -17.63
N ILE A 273 3.31 2.58 -18.91
CA ILE A 273 3.81 3.41 -20.03
C ILE A 273 3.08 4.75 -20.06
N GLN A 274 1.75 4.74 -19.95
CA GLN A 274 0.94 5.96 -19.90
C GLN A 274 1.30 6.83 -18.68
N GLY A 275 1.54 6.21 -17.52
CA GLY A 275 2.02 6.92 -16.33
C GLY A 275 3.40 7.57 -16.52
N ALA A 276 4.31 6.91 -17.24
CA ALA A 276 5.63 7.45 -17.54
C ALA A 276 5.58 8.61 -18.56
N VAL A 277 4.68 8.55 -19.54
CA VAL A 277 4.69 9.46 -20.72
C VAL A 277 3.59 10.51 -20.67
N ASN A 278 2.36 10.15 -20.31
CA ASN A 278 1.18 11.01 -20.47
C ASN A 278 0.81 11.78 -19.21
N PHE A 279 1.27 11.34 -18.05
CA PHE A 279 0.88 11.95 -16.79
C PHE A 279 1.91 13.01 -16.36
N PRO A 280 1.54 14.30 -16.24
CA PRO A 280 2.46 15.39 -15.90
C PRO A 280 2.72 15.46 -14.40
N ASP A 281 3.13 14.34 -13.81
CA ASP A 281 3.49 14.22 -12.41
C ASP A 281 4.87 13.57 -12.30
N PRO A 282 5.93 14.34 -12.02
CA PRO A 282 7.29 13.84 -11.96
C PRO A 282 7.48 12.67 -10.97
N VAL A 283 6.71 12.63 -9.88
CA VAL A 283 6.81 11.57 -8.86
C VAL A 283 6.26 10.25 -9.40
N ALA A 284 5.10 10.29 -10.05
CA ALA A 284 4.52 9.12 -10.71
C ALA A 284 5.37 8.67 -11.91
N GLN A 285 5.86 9.60 -12.73
CA GLN A 285 6.73 9.29 -13.88
C GLN A 285 8.00 8.56 -13.45
N LYS A 286 8.69 9.07 -12.41
CA LYS A 286 9.86 8.41 -11.82
C LYS A 286 9.52 7.00 -11.36
N THR A 287 8.38 6.83 -10.66
CA THR A 287 7.93 5.52 -10.19
C THR A 287 7.67 4.57 -11.36
N CYS A 288 7.03 5.04 -12.43
CA CYS A 288 6.78 4.27 -13.64
C CYS A 288 8.10 3.84 -14.32
N PHE A 289 9.06 4.75 -14.50
CA PHE A 289 10.37 4.37 -15.06
C PHE A 289 11.11 3.35 -14.18
N SER A 290 11.00 3.47 -12.85
CA SER A 290 11.56 2.47 -11.92
C SER A 290 10.91 1.09 -12.10
N ILE A 291 9.58 1.04 -12.27
CA ILE A 291 8.84 -0.19 -12.57
C ILE A 291 9.32 -0.79 -13.89
N LEU A 292 9.34 -0.01 -14.96
CA LEU A 292 9.74 -0.46 -16.29
C LEU A 292 11.17 -1.00 -16.29
N LYS A 293 12.10 -0.27 -15.66
CA LYS A 293 13.48 -0.72 -15.45
C LYS A 293 13.53 -2.07 -14.75
N LYS A 294 12.77 -2.25 -13.67
CA LYS A 294 12.76 -3.52 -12.91
C LYS A 294 12.16 -4.66 -13.73
N MET A 295 11.14 -4.39 -14.54
CA MET A 295 10.58 -5.39 -15.46
C MET A 295 11.57 -5.78 -16.56
N VAL A 296 12.32 -4.82 -17.13
CA VAL A 296 13.42 -5.11 -18.06
C VAL A 296 14.50 -5.95 -17.37
N ASP A 297 14.84 -5.64 -16.12
CA ASP A 297 15.79 -6.44 -15.35
C ASP A 297 15.34 -7.91 -15.22
N LEU A 298 14.05 -8.13 -14.96
CA LEU A 298 13.48 -9.46 -14.74
C LEU A 298 13.20 -10.23 -16.05
N TRP A 299 12.72 -9.57 -17.10
CA TRP A 299 12.16 -10.20 -18.29
C TRP A 299 12.81 -9.79 -19.61
N GLY A 300 13.77 -8.87 -19.62
CA GLY A 300 14.43 -8.40 -20.85
C GLY A 300 15.45 -9.37 -21.45
N GLY A 301 15.88 -10.38 -20.70
CA GLY A 301 16.86 -11.39 -21.14
C GLY A 301 16.24 -12.54 -21.95
N THR A 302 17.07 -13.51 -22.33
CA THR A 302 16.67 -14.68 -23.14
C THR A 302 15.66 -15.61 -22.47
N ASN A 303 15.65 -15.65 -21.13
CA ASN A 303 14.73 -16.46 -20.32
C ASN A 303 13.55 -15.63 -19.78
N GLY A 304 13.25 -14.51 -20.43
CA GLY A 304 12.17 -13.61 -20.05
C GLY A 304 10.79 -14.12 -20.40
N LEU A 305 9.78 -13.33 -20.06
CA LEU A 305 8.40 -13.62 -20.44
C LEU A 305 8.22 -13.53 -21.97
N ASN A 306 7.49 -14.50 -22.55
CA ASN A 306 7.19 -14.51 -23.98
C ASN A 306 6.50 -13.20 -24.42
N GLY A 307 6.97 -12.60 -25.51
CA GLY A 307 6.45 -11.34 -26.03
C GLY A 307 6.89 -10.08 -25.26
N PHE A 308 7.54 -10.20 -24.09
CA PHE A 308 7.99 -9.03 -23.33
C PHE A 308 9.10 -8.27 -24.06
N VAL A 309 9.95 -8.96 -24.81
CA VAL A 309 10.99 -8.34 -25.63
C VAL A 309 10.37 -7.39 -26.67
N ASP A 310 9.33 -7.85 -27.37
CA ASP A 310 8.63 -7.02 -28.35
C ASP A 310 7.94 -5.84 -27.65
N PHE A 311 7.30 -6.08 -26.51
CA PHE A 311 6.71 -5.01 -25.69
C PHE A 311 7.76 -3.97 -25.28
N MET A 312 8.95 -4.41 -24.86
CA MET A 312 10.06 -3.57 -24.45
C MET A 312 10.53 -2.65 -25.58
N TYR A 313 10.76 -3.20 -26.78
CA TYR A 313 11.19 -2.42 -27.94
C TYR A 313 10.10 -1.50 -28.50
N ASN A 314 8.84 -1.93 -28.46
CA ASN A 314 7.71 -1.18 -29.02
C ASN A 314 7.13 -0.13 -28.06
N ASN A 315 7.33 -0.27 -26.74
CA ASN A 315 6.71 0.62 -25.75
C ASN A 315 7.71 1.19 -24.75
N ILE A 316 8.52 0.36 -24.08
CA ILE A 316 9.42 0.81 -23.00
C ILE A 316 10.53 1.72 -23.55
N VAL A 317 11.22 1.28 -24.60
CA VAL A 317 12.28 2.06 -25.23
C VAL A 317 11.71 3.39 -25.75
N PRO A 318 10.59 3.41 -26.52
CA PRO A 318 9.99 4.66 -26.94
C PRO A 318 9.57 5.59 -25.80
N ALA A 319 9.00 5.06 -24.71
CA ALA A 319 8.61 5.85 -23.55
C ALA A 319 9.77 6.66 -22.95
N CYS A 320 10.99 6.10 -22.99
CA CYS A 320 12.19 6.76 -22.47
C CYS A 320 12.60 8.03 -23.27
N PHE A 321 12.10 8.18 -24.50
CA PHE A 321 12.31 9.37 -25.34
C PHE A 321 11.06 10.22 -25.45
N MET A 322 9.88 9.62 -25.55
CA MET A 322 8.61 10.33 -25.65
C MET A 322 8.32 11.16 -24.40
N ALA A 323 8.58 10.65 -23.19
CA ALA A 323 8.29 11.42 -21.98
C ALA A 323 9.18 12.68 -21.89
N PRO A 324 10.53 12.60 -22.03
CA PRO A 324 11.37 13.78 -21.97
C PRO A 324 11.10 14.79 -23.07
N LEU A 325 10.61 14.39 -24.24
CA LEU A 325 10.31 15.29 -25.36
C LEU A 325 9.01 16.10 -25.19
N LYS A 326 8.15 15.77 -24.22
CA LYS A 326 6.92 16.52 -23.99
C LYS A 326 7.16 17.85 -23.28
N ASP A 327 6.34 18.84 -23.62
CA ASP A 327 6.36 20.18 -23.00
C ASP A 327 6.13 20.11 -21.48
N THR A 328 5.32 19.16 -21.03
CA THR A 328 5.03 18.95 -19.60
C THR A 328 6.19 18.36 -18.81
N PHE A 329 7.28 17.94 -19.45
CA PHE A 329 8.45 17.36 -18.81
C PHE A 329 9.53 18.43 -18.60
N ASP A 330 9.39 19.24 -17.55
CA ASP A 330 10.28 20.38 -17.27
C ASP A 330 11.67 19.94 -16.78
N LEU A 331 12.70 20.13 -17.61
CA LEU A 331 14.09 19.77 -17.30
C LEU A 331 14.79 20.72 -16.31
N ASN A 332 14.11 21.78 -15.87
CA ASN A 332 14.56 22.66 -14.79
C ASN A 332 14.05 22.21 -13.42
N ASP A 333 12.98 21.41 -13.38
CA ASP A 333 12.44 20.85 -12.15
C ASP A 333 13.27 19.66 -11.65
N ALA A 334 13.60 19.69 -10.35
CA ALA A 334 14.43 18.67 -9.72
C ALA A 334 13.76 17.29 -9.71
N GLN A 335 12.44 17.19 -9.55
CA GLN A 335 11.74 15.90 -9.54
C GLN A 335 11.72 15.28 -10.94
N THR A 336 11.55 16.10 -11.96
CA THR A 336 11.58 15.69 -13.36
C THR A 336 12.97 15.20 -13.77
N ILE A 337 14.04 15.82 -13.26
CA ILE A 337 15.42 15.31 -13.42
C ILE A 337 15.58 13.91 -12.79
N LEU A 338 14.91 13.63 -11.67
CA LEU A 338 14.91 12.28 -11.09
C LEU A 338 14.16 11.28 -11.98
N ALA A 339 13.04 11.67 -12.59
CA ALA A 339 12.34 10.83 -13.56
C ALA A 339 13.21 10.54 -14.80
N LEU A 340 13.90 11.56 -15.33
CA LEU A 340 14.86 11.40 -16.43
C LEU A 340 16.01 10.46 -16.04
N SER A 341 16.49 10.56 -14.81
CA SER A 341 17.55 9.70 -14.29
C SER A 341 17.12 8.24 -14.23
N GLU A 342 15.88 7.94 -13.87
CA GLU A 342 15.34 6.57 -13.91
C GLU A 342 15.11 6.09 -15.34
N SER A 343 14.65 6.96 -16.26
CA SER A 343 14.57 6.66 -17.70
C SER A 343 15.94 6.27 -18.27
N ALA A 344 17.00 7.02 -17.92
CA ALA A 344 18.37 6.69 -18.30
C ALA A 344 18.80 5.31 -17.79
N LEU A 345 18.50 4.99 -16.53
CA LEU A 345 18.81 3.68 -15.95
C LEU A 345 18.00 2.55 -16.59
N CYS A 346 16.76 2.83 -17.02
CA CYS A 346 15.95 1.88 -17.78
C CYS A 346 16.67 1.50 -19.09
N LEU A 347 17.08 2.48 -19.89
CA LEU A 347 17.84 2.28 -21.12
C LEU A 347 19.16 1.53 -20.90
N LYS A 348 19.89 1.86 -19.81
CA LYS A 348 21.08 1.12 -19.41
C LYS A 348 20.78 -0.34 -19.10
N THR A 349 19.68 -0.60 -18.41
CA THR A 349 19.26 -1.98 -18.10
C THR A 349 18.89 -2.74 -19.37
N VAL A 350 18.27 -2.10 -20.37
CA VAL A 350 18.03 -2.71 -21.69
C VAL A 350 19.37 -3.06 -22.36
N LEU A 351 20.35 -2.14 -22.34
CA LEU A 351 21.69 -2.41 -22.86
C LEU A 351 22.34 -3.61 -22.14
N ASP A 352 22.23 -3.68 -20.81
CA ASP A 352 22.83 -4.76 -20.04
C ASP A 352 22.19 -6.13 -20.38
N LYS A 353 20.89 -6.16 -20.70
CA LYS A 353 20.19 -7.41 -21.07
C LYS A 353 20.38 -7.84 -22.52
N ARG A 354 20.57 -6.89 -23.45
CA ARG A 354 20.58 -7.14 -24.91
C ARG A 354 21.90 -6.89 -25.61
N GLY A 355 22.81 -6.15 -24.96
CA GLY A 355 24.12 -5.82 -25.49
C GLY A 355 24.05 -5.14 -26.87
N ALA A 356 24.86 -5.65 -27.80
CA ALA A 356 25.04 -5.07 -29.14
C ALA A 356 23.73 -4.97 -29.95
N GLU A 357 22.79 -5.91 -29.75
CA GLU A 357 21.51 -5.92 -30.44
C GLU A 357 20.72 -4.63 -30.19
N PHE A 358 20.70 -4.15 -28.93
CA PHE A 358 20.01 -2.92 -28.59
C PHE A 358 20.64 -1.69 -29.24
N VAL A 359 21.98 -1.65 -29.30
CA VAL A 359 22.71 -0.57 -29.98
C VAL A 359 22.36 -0.57 -31.48
N THR A 360 22.36 -1.73 -32.13
CA THR A 360 21.96 -1.85 -33.54
C THR A 360 20.51 -1.40 -33.76
N TYR A 361 19.59 -1.79 -32.88
CA TYR A 361 18.20 -1.35 -32.93
C TYR A 361 18.08 0.18 -32.84
N LEU A 362 18.76 0.81 -31.86
CA LEU A 362 18.73 2.27 -31.71
C LEU A 362 19.25 2.98 -32.96
N LYS A 363 20.39 2.52 -33.50
CA LYS A 363 21.04 3.14 -34.67
C LYS A 363 20.22 3.01 -35.96
N SER A 364 19.66 1.83 -36.21
CA SER A 364 19.08 1.49 -37.51
C SER A 364 17.56 1.62 -37.58
N ARG A 365 16.86 1.54 -36.44
CA ARG A 365 15.40 1.49 -36.39
C ARG A 365 14.81 2.67 -35.66
N TYR A 366 15.20 2.91 -34.42
CA TYR A 366 14.45 3.82 -33.54
C TYR A 366 14.91 5.28 -33.61
N LEU A 367 16.18 5.60 -33.36
CA LEU A 367 16.62 7.00 -33.35
C LEU A 367 16.46 7.72 -34.71
N PRO A 368 16.61 7.06 -35.88
CA PRO A 368 16.29 7.68 -37.16
C PRO A 368 14.83 8.14 -37.29
N THR A 369 13.87 7.47 -36.63
CA THR A 369 12.45 7.89 -36.67
C THR A 369 12.20 9.17 -35.90
N LEU A 370 13.14 9.59 -35.04
CA LEU A 370 13.10 10.87 -34.33
C LEU A 370 13.82 11.99 -35.12
N HIS A 371 14.20 11.74 -36.38
CA HIS A 371 14.92 12.68 -37.24
C HIS A 371 16.26 13.18 -36.66
N ILE A 372 16.92 12.35 -35.85
CA ILE A 372 18.26 12.64 -35.30
C ILE A 372 19.32 12.37 -36.36
N SER A 373 20.32 13.26 -36.48
CA SER A 373 21.42 13.09 -37.44
C SER A 373 22.30 11.86 -37.11
N PRO A 374 22.92 11.22 -38.13
CA PRO A 374 23.78 10.04 -37.90
C PRO A 374 24.89 10.27 -36.88
N ASP A 375 25.54 11.44 -36.90
CA ASP A 375 26.61 11.78 -35.96
C ASP A 375 26.11 11.82 -34.51
N LYS A 376 24.93 12.41 -34.27
CA LYS A 376 24.30 12.46 -32.95
C LYS A 376 23.81 11.08 -32.50
N ILE A 377 23.40 10.22 -33.43
CA ILE A 377 23.03 8.83 -33.14
C ILE A 377 24.25 8.04 -32.65
N GLU A 378 25.40 8.21 -33.30
CA GLU A 378 26.67 7.60 -32.87
C GLU A 378 27.10 8.12 -31.49
N GLU A 379 27.07 9.44 -31.29
CA GLU A 379 27.36 10.07 -30.00
C GLU A 379 26.45 9.54 -28.88
N TYR A 380 25.15 9.42 -29.14
CA TYR A 380 24.18 8.87 -28.18
C TYR A 380 24.52 7.44 -27.79
N CYS A 381 24.82 6.59 -28.78
CA CYS A 381 25.18 5.19 -28.54
C CYS A 381 26.50 5.05 -27.78
N GLN A 382 27.47 5.92 -28.06
CA GLN A 382 28.73 5.98 -27.31
C GLN A 382 28.49 6.40 -25.85
N ALA A 383 27.66 7.43 -25.63
CA ALA A 383 27.29 7.88 -24.30
C ALA A 383 26.52 6.81 -23.52
N LEU A 384 25.62 6.05 -24.18
CA LEU A 384 24.91 4.93 -23.56
C LEU A 384 25.87 3.83 -23.06
N GLY A 385 26.99 3.62 -23.77
CA GLY A 385 28.06 2.70 -23.37
C GLY A 385 28.92 3.17 -22.20
N SER A 386 28.89 4.46 -21.84
CA SER A 386 29.65 5.04 -20.71
C SER A 386 29.09 4.63 -19.34
N ASP A 387 29.66 5.08 -18.21
CA ASP A 387 29.09 4.77 -16.91
C ASP A 387 27.73 5.46 -16.66
N SER A 388 26.97 4.98 -15.67
CA SER A 388 25.62 5.47 -15.40
C SER A 388 25.56 6.96 -15.03
N LYS A 389 26.61 7.54 -14.45
CA LYS A 389 26.65 8.97 -14.10
C LYS A 389 26.90 9.80 -15.35
N ALA A 390 27.86 9.40 -16.17
CA ALA A 390 28.14 10.05 -17.45
C ALA A 390 26.92 10.05 -18.38
N PHE A 391 26.25 8.89 -18.54
CA PHE A 391 25.07 8.79 -19.40
C PHE A 391 23.89 9.65 -18.91
N LYS A 392 23.62 9.71 -17.60
CA LYS A 392 22.57 10.59 -17.05
C LYS A 392 22.81 12.06 -17.36
N ASN A 393 24.06 12.52 -17.20
CA ASN A 393 24.44 13.90 -17.50
C ASN A 393 24.27 14.18 -19.00
N TYR A 394 24.77 13.27 -19.86
CA TYR A 394 24.59 13.36 -21.30
C TYR A 394 23.11 13.46 -21.69
N LEU A 395 22.27 12.58 -21.14
CA LEU A 395 20.84 12.52 -21.48
C LEU A 395 20.11 13.83 -21.15
N LYS A 396 20.49 14.49 -20.05
CA LYS A 396 19.97 15.82 -19.72
C LYS A 396 20.28 16.83 -20.82
N PHE A 397 21.54 16.95 -21.24
CA PHE A 397 21.94 17.88 -22.30
C PHE A 397 21.31 17.52 -23.65
N PHE A 398 21.23 16.23 -23.96
CA PHE A 398 20.61 15.72 -25.18
C PHE A 398 19.17 16.21 -25.32
N PHE A 399 18.33 16.05 -24.28
CA PHE A 399 16.95 16.50 -24.34
C PHE A 399 16.78 18.01 -24.19
N GLN A 400 17.66 18.69 -23.46
CA GLN A 400 17.66 20.17 -23.44
C GLN A 400 17.86 20.73 -24.85
N ASN A 401 18.82 20.21 -25.60
CA ASN A 401 19.10 20.62 -26.98
C ASN A 401 18.02 20.17 -27.98
N ALA A 402 17.24 19.14 -27.66
CA ALA A 402 16.16 18.68 -28.52
C ALA A 402 14.86 19.50 -28.35
N LYS A 403 14.72 20.22 -27.23
CA LYS A 403 13.58 21.10 -26.94
C LYS A 403 13.78 22.55 -27.39
N THR A 404 15.02 22.93 -27.67
CA THR A 404 15.40 24.22 -28.27
C THR A 404 15.38 24.12 -29.78
#